data_AF-A0A9X0D8I3-F1
#
_entry.id   AF-A0A9X0D8I3-F1
#
_cell.length_a   1.000
_cell.length_b   1.000
_cell.length_c   1.000
_cell.angle_alpha   90.00
_cell.angle_beta   90.00
_cell.angle_gamma   90.00
#
_symmetry.space_group_name_H-M   'P 1'
#
loop_
_entity.id
_entity.type
_entity.pdbx_description
1 polymer ?
#
loop_
_entity_poly.entity_id
_entity_poly.type
_entity_poly.pdbx_seq_one_letter_code
_entity_poly.pdbx_strand_id
1 'polypeptide(L)'
;MGPYLVFLSSTVNGYEGTGRSLSLKLIQQLREKSSTALGSTNKGNSSAPLGRSLHEITLNESIRYAPGDEVERWLNHLLCLDATVVQKLTSGCPLPENCDLYYVNRDTLFSYHKASEVFLQRLMALYVASHYKNTPNDLQLLSDAPAHHIFCLLGPVDPAQNTLPEVYCVLQVCLEGDISKSTIMSSLSRGKRASGDLIPWTISQQF
;
A
#
# COMPACT_ATOMS: atom_id res chain seq x y z
N MET A 1 11.81 6.70 -21.40
CA MET A 1 10.94 7.67 -22.09
C MET A 1 11.72 8.29 -23.24
N GLY A 2 11.23 8.12 -24.48
CA GLY A 2 11.86 8.69 -25.69
C GLY A 2 11.71 10.21 -25.82
N PRO A 3 12.23 10.83 -26.88
CA PRO A 3 12.28 12.29 -27.08
C PRO A 3 10.95 12.92 -27.57
N TYR A 4 9.84 12.20 -27.51
CA TYR A 4 8.54 12.65 -28.01
C TYR A 4 7.68 13.25 -26.90
N LEU A 5 6.60 13.94 -27.30
CA LEU A 5 5.55 14.38 -26.39
C LEU A 5 4.84 13.14 -25.81
N VAL A 6 4.71 13.08 -24.49
CA VAL A 6 4.08 11.96 -23.78
C VAL A 6 3.00 12.49 -22.86
N PHE A 7 1.81 11.92 -22.99
CA PHE A 7 0.72 12.10 -22.02
C PHE A 7 0.62 10.84 -21.16
N LEU A 8 0.52 11.04 -19.85
CA LEU A 8 0.35 9.97 -18.87
C LEU A 8 -0.91 10.26 -18.07
N SER A 9 -1.73 9.23 -17.87
CA SER A 9 -2.86 9.26 -16.94
C SER A 9 -2.62 8.22 -15.86
N SER A 10 -2.95 8.56 -14.62
CA SER A 10 -2.85 7.66 -13.48
C SER A 10 -3.98 7.93 -12.49
N THR A 11 -4.47 6.87 -11.86
CA THR A 11 -5.44 6.95 -10.76
C THR A 11 -4.71 6.81 -9.44
N VAL A 12 -4.98 7.74 -8.51
CA VAL A 12 -4.35 7.76 -7.17
C VAL A 12 -5.26 7.08 -6.16
N ASN A 13 -6.49 7.56 -5.99
CA ASN A 13 -7.47 7.01 -5.04
C ASN A 13 -8.45 6.09 -5.79
N GLY A 14 -8.75 4.92 -5.23
CA GLY A 14 -9.75 3.99 -5.77
C GLY A 14 -9.27 2.53 -5.90
N TYR A 15 -10.12 1.69 -6.48
CA TYR A 15 -9.99 0.23 -6.51
C TYR A 15 -8.77 -0.32 -7.27
N GLU A 16 -8.17 0.49 -8.14
CA GLU A 16 -6.89 0.21 -8.84
C GLU A 16 -5.92 1.39 -8.73
N GLY A 17 -6.04 2.16 -7.65
CA GLY A 17 -5.12 3.25 -7.34
C GLY A 17 -3.70 2.71 -7.20
N THR A 18 -2.75 3.32 -7.92
CA THR A 18 -1.33 2.90 -7.94
C THR A 18 -0.54 3.26 -6.68
N GLY A 19 -1.24 3.51 -5.57
CA GLY A 19 -0.70 4.07 -4.35
C GLY A 19 0.01 5.41 -4.56
N ARG A 20 0.61 5.94 -3.49
CA ARG A 20 1.37 7.20 -3.56
C ARG A 20 2.83 7.00 -3.98
N SER A 21 3.30 5.75 -4.04
CA SER A 21 4.69 5.44 -4.37
C SER A 21 5.02 5.70 -5.84
N LEU A 22 4.08 5.43 -6.75
CA LEU A 22 4.22 5.75 -8.17
C LEU A 22 4.23 7.28 -8.37
N SER A 23 3.25 7.99 -7.81
CA SER A 23 3.19 9.45 -7.93
C SER A 23 4.40 10.11 -7.29
N LEU A 24 4.84 9.71 -6.09
CA LEU A 24 6.03 10.29 -5.47
C LEU A 24 7.31 9.95 -6.25
N LYS A 25 7.61 8.69 -6.54
CA LYS A 25 8.89 8.31 -7.16
C LYS A 25 8.98 8.73 -8.62
N LEU A 26 7.93 8.49 -9.41
CA LEU A 26 7.95 8.80 -10.84
C LEU A 26 7.90 10.30 -11.09
N ILE A 27 6.98 11.01 -10.43
CA ILE A 27 6.87 12.47 -10.61
C ILE A 27 8.12 13.15 -10.07
N GLN A 28 8.67 12.71 -8.93
CA GLN A 28 9.93 13.27 -8.43
C GLN A 28 11.08 13.07 -9.42
N GLN A 29 11.25 11.85 -9.97
CA GLN A 29 12.26 11.61 -11.01
C GLN A 29 12.04 12.46 -12.27
N LEU A 30 10.79 12.70 -12.64
CA LEU A 30 10.45 13.58 -13.77
C LEU A 30 10.75 15.05 -13.45
N ARG A 31 10.45 15.51 -12.22
CA ARG A 31 10.80 16.85 -11.73
C ARG A 31 12.30 17.06 -11.74
N GLU A 32 13.10 16.13 -11.21
CA GLU A 32 14.57 16.21 -11.21
C GLU A 32 15.17 16.27 -12.62
N LYS A 33 14.62 15.48 -13.55
CA LYS A 33 15.01 15.51 -14.98
C LYS A 33 14.57 16.79 -15.70
N SER A 34 13.51 17.45 -15.22
CA SER A 34 13.07 18.74 -15.75
C SER A 34 13.89 19.91 -15.22
N SER A 35 14.26 19.89 -13.92
CA SER A 35 15.01 20.98 -13.27
C SER A 35 16.47 21.02 -13.70
N THR A 36 17.09 19.87 -13.96
CA THR A 36 18.47 19.77 -14.46
C THR A 36 18.67 20.40 -15.84
N ALA A 37 17.60 20.60 -16.61
CA ALA A 37 17.69 21.28 -17.90
C ALA A 37 17.65 22.81 -17.81
N LEU A 38 17.21 23.38 -16.69
CA LEU A 38 17.09 24.84 -16.51
C LEU A 38 18.37 25.50 -15.93
N GLY A 39 19.31 24.70 -15.40
CA GLY A 39 20.49 25.19 -14.67
C GLY A 39 21.84 25.14 -15.42
N SER A 40 21.90 24.63 -16.66
CA SER A 40 23.15 24.50 -17.41
C SER A 40 23.25 25.54 -18.53
N THR A 41 23.75 26.73 -18.20
CA THR A 41 24.09 27.79 -19.17
C THR A 41 25.57 27.84 -19.54
N ASN A 42 26.36 26.77 -19.34
CA ASN A 42 27.78 26.81 -19.70
C ASN A 42 28.30 25.59 -20.49
N LYS A 43 28.62 25.89 -21.76
CA LYS A 43 29.69 25.38 -22.63
C LYS A 43 29.87 23.85 -22.81
N GLY A 44 29.59 23.42 -24.05
CA GLY A 44 30.52 22.58 -24.81
C GLY A 44 30.17 21.09 -24.95
N ASN A 45 29.83 20.71 -26.18
CA ASN A 45 29.89 19.38 -26.79
C ASN A 45 28.94 18.24 -26.33
N SER A 46 28.38 17.59 -27.37
CA SER A 46 27.75 16.26 -27.45
C SER A 46 26.40 16.03 -26.74
N SER A 47 25.33 16.00 -27.53
CA SER A 47 24.04 15.33 -27.28
C SER A 47 23.40 15.56 -25.90
N ALA A 48 23.18 16.81 -25.53
CA ALA A 48 22.38 17.14 -24.35
C ALA A 48 20.89 16.80 -24.63
N PRO A 49 20.18 16.11 -23.72
CA PRO A 49 18.76 15.83 -23.90
C PRO A 49 18.01 17.17 -23.85
N LEU A 50 17.15 17.44 -24.83
CA LEU A 50 16.24 18.59 -24.78
C LEU A 50 15.53 18.59 -23.41
N GLY A 51 15.60 19.72 -22.71
CA GLY A 51 14.96 19.89 -21.42
C GLY A 51 13.49 19.55 -21.49
N ARG A 52 13.07 18.50 -20.78
CA ARG A 52 11.67 18.06 -20.76
C ARG A 52 10.90 18.91 -19.75
N SER A 53 9.90 19.66 -20.18
CA SER A 53 8.98 20.35 -19.27
C SER A 53 7.93 19.37 -18.75
N LEU A 54 7.74 19.35 -17.43
CA LEU A 54 6.70 18.55 -16.78
C LEU A 54 5.53 19.47 -16.43
N HIS A 55 4.32 19.10 -16.87
CA HIS A 55 3.08 19.77 -16.47
C HIS A 55 2.19 18.75 -15.76
N GLU A 56 1.84 19.04 -14.52
CA GLU A 56 1.00 18.18 -13.68
C GLU A 56 -0.41 18.77 -13.63
N ILE A 57 -1.41 17.93 -13.93
CA ILE A 57 -2.82 18.28 -13.87
C ILE A 57 -3.52 17.22 -13.01
N THR A 58 -4.32 17.66 -12.04
CA THR A 58 -5.10 16.78 -11.17
C THR A 58 -6.58 17.03 -11.39
N LEU A 59 -7.34 15.95 -11.59
CA LEU A 59 -8.79 15.99 -11.75
C LEU A 59 -9.42 15.42 -10.47
N ASN A 60 -10.15 16.26 -9.73
CA ASN A 60 -10.78 15.89 -8.46
C ASN A 60 -12.32 15.90 -8.53
N GLU A 61 -12.90 16.60 -9.51
CA GLU A 61 -14.36 16.71 -9.63
C GLU A 61 -14.92 15.46 -10.33
N SER A 62 -15.90 14.83 -9.68
CA SER A 62 -16.63 13.70 -10.26
C SER A 62 -17.63 14.18 -11.31
N ILE A 63 -17.75 13.40 -12.38
CA ILE A 63 -18.78 13.60 -13.42
C ILE A 63 -20.07 12.82 -13.12
N ARG A 64 -20.06 11.91 -12.14
CA ARG A 64 -21.18 11.00 -11.86
C ARG A 64 -22.04 11.44 -10.69
N TYR A 65 -21.44 12.14 -9.73
CA TYR A 65 -22.08 12.55 -8.48
C TYR A 65 -21.55 13.93 -8.06
N ALA A 66 -22.31 14.59 -7.19
CA ALA A 66 -21.98 15.92 -6.72
C ALA A 66 -20.70 15.92 -5.86
N PRO A 67 -19.94 17.02 -5.83
CA PRO A 67 -18.82 17.15 -4.92
C PRO A 67 -19.30 17.06 -3.47
N GLY A 68 -18.63 16.21 -2.68
CA GLY A 68 -18.95 16.02 -1.25
C GLY A 68 -20.05 15.01 -0.96
N ASP A 69 -20.30 14.06 -1.86
CA ASP A 69 -21.24 12.95 -1.63
C ASP A 69 -20.91 12.18 -0.34
N GLU A 70 -21.90 12.07 0.54
CA GLU A 70 -21.78 11.39 1.83
C GLU A 70 -21.52 9.89 1.68
N VAL A 71 -22.10 9.26 0.66
CA VAL A 71 -21.95 7.82 0.38
C VAL A 71 -20.55 7.55 -0.14
N GLU A 72 -20.02 8.40 -1.02
CA GLU A 72 -18.63 8.30 -1.48
C GLU A 72 -17.67 8.46 -0.29
N ARG A 73 -17.90 9.46 0.56
CA ARG A 73 -17.07 9.69 1.75
C ARG A 73 -17.11 8.51 2.70
N TRP A 74 -18.28 7.95 2.96
CA TRP A 74 -18.43 6.76 3.78
C TRP A 74 -17.67 5.57 3.17
N LEU A 75 -17.82 5.34 1.86
CA LEU A 75 -17.16 4.23 1.16
C LEU A 75 -15.63 4.36 1.19
N ASN A 76 -15.10 5.57 0.96
CA ASN A 76 -13.67 5.85 1.01
C ASN A 76 -13.09 5.62 2.41
N HIS A 77 -13.82 5.99 3.47
CA HIS A 77 -13.40 5.69 4.84
C HIS A 77 -13.46 4.19 5.12
N LEU A 78 -14.57 3.52 4.79
CA LEU A 78 -14.75 2.09 5.05
C LEU A 78 -13.68 1.22 4.38
N LEU A 79 -13.40 1.50 3.10
CA LEU A 79 -12.43 0.74 2.32
C LEU A 79 -10.99 1.27 2.45
N CYS A 80 -10.77 2.28 3.30
CA CYS A 80 -9.46 2.91 3.49
C CYS A 80 -8.81 3.38 2.17
N LEU A 81 -9.60 3.92 1.24
CA LEU A 81 -9.11 4.34 -0.09
C LEU A 81 -8.33 5.66 -0.02
N ASP A 82 -8.55 6.46 1.03
CA ASP A 82 -7.83 7.71 1.32
C ASP A 82 -6.52 7.50 2.08
N ALA A 83 -5.98 6.27 2.08
CA ALA A 83 -4.75 5.88 2.77
C ALA A 83 -3.45 6.52 2.22
N THR A 84 -3.53 7.63 1.48
CA THR A 84 -2.36 8.40 1.01
C THR A 84 -1.76 9.32 2.08
N VAL A 85 -2.43 9.46 3.22
CA VAL A 85 -1.97 10.26 4.38
C VAL A 85 -1.17 9.36 5.34
N VAL A 86 0.09 9.10 5.00
CA VAL A 86 1.05 8.60 6.00
C VAL A 86 1.22 9.70 7.04
N GLN A 87 0.89 9.41 8.30
CA GLN A 87 1.15 10.36 9.37
C GLN A 87 2.64 10.65 9.44
N LYS A 88 2.99 11.94 9.44
CA LYS A 88 4.37 12.37 9.64
C LYS A 88 4.79 11.91 11.03
N LEU A 89 5.83 11.08 11.07
CA LEU A 89 6.47 10.67 12.31
C LEU A 89 6.93 11.93 13.05
N THR A 90 6.35 12.16 14.22
CA THR A 90 6.57 13.37 15.01
C THR A 90 7.91 13.31 15.74
N SER A 91 8.36 12.09 16.05
CA SER A 91 9.45 11.77 16.97
C SER A 91 10.76 11.36 16.26
N GLY A 92 10.76 11.34 14.93
CA GLY A 92 11.81 10.68 14.16
C GLY A 92 11.69 9.15 14.16
N CYS A 93 12.74 8.46 13.73
CA CYS A 93 12.83 7.00 13.77
C CYS A 93 13.72 6.59 14.94
N PRO A 94 13.19 5.93 15.99
CA PRO A 94 14.00 5.41 17.08
C PRO A 94 14.95 4.32 16.60
N LEU A 95 15.96 4.00 17.42
CA LEU A 95 16.85 2.87 17.16
C LEU A 95 16.02 1.57 17.09
N PRO A 96 16.32 0.65 16.14
CA PRO A 96 15.59 -0.61 16.01
C PRO A 96 15.55 -1.46 17.28
N GLU A 97 16.56 -1.33 18.14
CA GLU A 97 16.65 -2.02 19.45
C GLU A 97 15.58 -1.56 20.45
N ASN A 98 15.02 -0.36 20.26
CA ASN A 98 13.97 0.20 21.11
C ASN A 98 12.57 -0.02 20.51
N CYS A 99 12.47 -0.74 19.39
CA CYS A 99 11.21 -1.03 18.73
C CYS A 99 10.82 -2.48 18.99
N ASP A 100 9.58 -2.68 19.42
CA ASP A 100 9.04 -4.01 19.68
C ASP A 100 8.01 -4.39 18.62
N LEU A 101 7.96 -5.70 18.32
CA LEU A 101 6.98 -6.26 17.41
C LEU A 101 5.75 -6.72 18.19
N TYR A 102 4.60 -6.14 17.86
CA TYR A 102 3.32 -6.45 18.49
C TYR A 102 2.44 -7.28 17.58
N TYR A 103 1.82 -8.31 18.15
CA TYR A 103 0.74 -9.04 17.50
C TYR A 103 -0.56 -8.24 17.58
N VAL A 104 -1.20 -7.98 16.45
CA VAL A 104 -2.45 -7.21 16.39
C VAL A 104 -3.63 -8.17 16.43
N ASN A 105 -4.51 -7.99 17.41
CA ASN A 105 -5.77 -8.71 17.44
C ASN A 105 -6.72 -8.14 16.38
N ARG A 106 -7.02 -8.98 15.39
CA ARG A 106 -7.85 -8.63 14.24
C ARG A 106 -9.29 -8.27 14.61
N ASP A 107 -9.90 -8.97 15.55
CA ASP A 107 -11.28 -8.71 15.96
C ASP A 107 -11.39 -7.31 16.59
N THR A 108 -10.35 -6.90 17.33
CA THR A 108 -10.28 -5.53 17.89
C THR A 108 -9.96 -4.48 16.82
N LEU A 109 -9.17 -4.85 15.81
CA LEU A 109 -8.81 -3.98 14.70
C LEU A 109 -10.03 -3.63 13.84
N PHE A 110 -10.86 -4.63 13.50
CA PHE A 110 -12.06 -4.46 12.67
C PHE A 110 -13.34 -4.22 13.48
N SER A 111 -13.23 -3.77 14.72
CA SER A 111 -14.37 -3.48 15.60
C SER A 111 -15.12 -2.18 15.28
N TYR A 112 -14.66 -1.41 14.29
CA TYR A 112 -15.18 -0.09 13.92
C TYR A 112 -15.15 0.95 15.06
N HIS A 113 -14.28 0.75 16.05
CA HIS A 113 -14.03 1.75 17.09
C HIS A 113 -13.15 2.88 16.55
N LYS A 114 -13.41 4.13 16.98
CA LYS A 114 -12.71 5.34 16.48
C LYS A 114 -11.17 5.22 16.53
N ALA A 115 -10.61 4.66 17.59
CA ALA A 115 -9.16 4.48 17.69
C ALA A 115 -8.64 3.36 16.76
N SER A 116 -9.41 2.29 16.61
CA SER A 116 -9.08 1.17 15.72
C SER A 116 -9.13 1.59 14.26
N GLU A 117 -10.10 2.41 13.87
CA GLU A 117 -10.19 2.96 12.51
C GLU A 117 -8.99 3.85 12.17
N VAL A 118 -8.54 4.71 13.09
CA VAL A 118 -7.33 5.51 12.89
C VAL A 118 -6.09 4.61 12.75
N PHE A 119 -6.01 3.55 13.56
CA PHE A 119 -4.92 2.59 13.47
C PHE A 119 -4.95 1.77 12.18
N LEU A 120 -6.13 1.33 11.73
CA LEU A 120 -6.35 0.62 10.48
C LEU A 120 -6.00 1.48 9.27
N GLN A 121 -6.36 2.76 9.28
CA GLN A 121 -5.96 3.71 8.24
C GLN A 121 -4.44 3.87 8.17
N ARG A 122 -3.74 3.91 9.32
CA ARG A 122 -2.26 3.94 9.36
C ARG A 122 -1.66 2.65 8.78
N LEU A 123 -2.21 1.49 9.14
CA LEU A 123 -1.82 0.19 8.59
C LEU A 123 -1.98 0.16 7.08
N MET A 124 -3.17 0.52 6.58
CA MET A 124 -3.47 0.50 5.15
C MET A 124 -2.62 1.51 4.38
N ALA A 125 -2.30 2.66 4.96
CA ALA A 125 -1.38 3.62 4.37
C ALA A 125 0.01 3.04 4.15
N LEU A 126 0.52 2.24 5.09
CA LEU A 126 1.80 1.54 4.94
C LEU A 126 1.73 0.42 3.89
N TYR A 127 0.64 -0.35 3.84
CA TYR A 127 0.43 -1.36 2.79
C TYR A 127 0.41 -0.71 1.40
N VAL A 128 -0.39 0.35 1.24
CA VAL A 128 -0.54 1.07 -0.03
C VAL A 128 0.75 1.76 -0.47
N ALA A 129 1.53 2.27 0.48
CA ALA A 129 2.82 2.87 0.19
C ALA A 129 3.88 1.84 -0.23
N SER A 130 3.83 0.63 0.33
CA SER A 130 4.84 -0.41 0.13
C SER A 130 4.57 -1.29 -1.10
N HIS A 131 3.29 -1.55 -1.42
CA HIS A 131 2.90 -2.42 -2.53
C HIS A 131 2.58 -1.65 -3.81
N TYR A 132 3.01 -2.22 -4.95
CA TYR A 132 2.85 -1.63 -6.27
C TYR A 132 1.39 -1.66 -6.79
N LYS A 133 0.63 -2.69 -6.40
CA LYS A 133 -0.79 -2.82 -6.72
C LYS A 133 -1.50 -3.35 -5.49
N ASN A 134 -2.55 -2.65 -5.07
CA ASN A 134 -3.44 -3.09 -4.00
C ASN A 134 -4.85 -3.15 -4.55
N THR A 135 -5.66 -4.04 -4.01
CA THR A 135 -7.08 -4.12 -4.30
C THR A 135 -7.88 -3.98 -3.01
N PRO A 136 -9.10 -3.41 -3.03
CA PRO A 136 -9.94 -3.34 -1.83
C PRO A 136 -10.24 -4.73 -1.23
N ASN A 137 -10.18 -5.77 -2.05
CA ASN A 137 -10.36 -7.16 -1.61
C ASN A 137 -9.26 -7.63 -0.67
N ASP A 138 -8.09 -6.98 -0.65
CA ASP A 138 -6.99 -7.32 0.26
C ASP A 138 -7.41 -7.06 1.71
N LEU A 139 -8.19 -6.01 1.95
CA LEU A 139 -8.76 -5.70 3.27
C LEU A 139 -9.77 -6.76 3.71
N GLN A 140 -10.57 -7.27 2.77
CA GLN A 140 -11.51 -8.36 3.03
C GLN A 140 -10.79 -9.67 3.34
N LEU A 141 -9.72 -10.00 2.59
CA LEU A 141 -8.90 -11.17 2.88
C LEU A 141 -8.29 -11.07 4.28
N LEU A 142 -7.80 -9.88 4.63
CA LEU A 142 -7.19 -9.60 5.92
C LEU A 142 -8.20 -9.79 7.07
N SER A 143 -9.46 -9.39 6.89
CA SER A 143 -10.50 -9.50 7.90
C SER A 143 -11.06 -10.92 8.05
N ASP A 144 -11.25 -11.65 6.94
CA ASP A 144 -11.96 -12.92 6.92
C ASP A 144 -11.05 -14.13 7.17
N ALA A 145 -9.86 -14.19 6.55
CA ALA A 145 -9.08 -15.41 6.51
C ALA A 145 -8.34 -15.71 7.83
N PRO A 146 -8.71 -16.74 8.62
CA PRO A 146 -8.19 -16.96 9.97
C PRO A 146 -6.70 -17.28 10.04
N ALA A 147 -6.12 -17.78 8.94
CA ALA A 147 -4.69 -18.06 8.83
C ALA A 147 -3.83 -16.78 8.68
N HIS A 148 -4.45 -15.63 8.45
CA HIS A 148 -3.76 -14.35 8.29
C HIS A 148 -3.56 -13.66 9.64
N HIS A 149 -2.30 -13.38 9.94
CA HIS A 149 -1.83 -12.72 11.15
C HIS A 149 -1.13 -11.41 10.81
N ILE A 150 -1.35 -10.40 11.64
CA ILE A 150 -0.78 -9.06 11.46
C ILE A 150 0.14 -8.77 12.64
N PHE A 151 1.36 -8.36 12.32
CA PHE A 151 2.32 -7.86 13.29
C PHE A 151 2.71 -6.43 12.93
N CYS A 152 2.87 -5.59 13.95
CA CYS A 152 3.25 -4.19 13.80
C CYS A 152 4.52 -3.92 14.59
N LEU A 153 5.50 -3.31 13.94
CA LEU A 153 6.66 -2.75 14.64
C LEU A 153 6.28 -1.37 15.16
N LEU A 154 6.23 -1.24 16.47
CA LEU A 154 5.87 0.01 17.15
C LEU A 154 7.12 0.62 17.78
N GLY A 155 7.17 1.95 17.83
CA GLY A 155 8.18 2.65 18.61
C GLY A 155 7.94 2.50 20.12
N PRO A 156 8.84 3.04 20.94
CA PRO A 156 8.69 3.05 22.40
C PRO A 156 7.35 3.64 22.81
N VAL A 157 6.52 2.84 23.48
CA VAL A 157 5.20 3.27 23.94
C VAL A 157 5.33 3.73 25.39
N ASP A 158 5.05 5.01 25.64
CA ASP A 158 4.95 5.54 27.00
C ASP A 158 3.57 5.19 27.58
N PRO A 159 3.47 4.33 28.61
CA PRO A 159 2.19 3.92 29.19
C PRO A 159 1.42 5.10 29.83
N ALA A 160 2.08 6.23 30.11
CA ALA A 160 1.42 7.42 30.64
C ALA A 160 0.71 8.25 29.57
N GLN A 161 1.02 8.04 28.28
CA GLN A 161 0.43 8.80 27.19
C GLN A 161 -0.76 8.06 26.59
N ASN A 162 -1.91 8.73 26.53
CA ASN A 162 -3.11 8.20 25.87
C ASN A 162 -3.11 8.50 24.36
N THR A 163 -1.99 8.23 23.69
CA THR A 163 -1.79 8.47 22.26
C THR A 163 -1.63 7.15 21.53
N LEU A 164 -2.15 7.08 20.30
CA LEU A 164 -1.98 5.91 19.45
C LEU A 164 -0.51 5.77 19.02
N PRO A 165 0.14 4.62 19.24
CA PRO A 165 1.55 4.44 18.93
C PRO A 165 1.84 4.62 17.45
N GLU A 166 3.05 5.12 17.14
CA GLU A 166 3.53 5.24 15.77
C GLU A 166 3.87 3.84 15.23
N VAL A 167 3.30 3.52 14.05
CA VAL A 167 3.54 2.25 13.34
C VAL A 167 4.63 2.47 12.30
N TYR A 168 5.74 1.76 12.43
CA TYR A 168 6.89 1.90 11.53
C TYR A 168 6.90 0.84 10.42
N CYS A 169 6.48 -0.38 10.76
CA CYS A 169 6.46 -1.50 9.82
C CYS A 169 5.25 -2.37 10.11
N VAL A 170 4.70 -2.97 9.05
CA VAL A 170 3.60 -3.92 9.11
C VAL A 170 4.04 -5.20 8.43
N LEU A 171 3.81 -6.32 9.11
CA LEU A 171 4.11 -7.66 8.61
C LEU A 171 2.81 -8.45 8.59
N GLN A 172 2.46 -8.96 7.41
CA GLN A 172 1.37 -9.90 7.23
C GLN A 172 1.96 -11.29 7.04
N VAL A 173 1.51 -12.25 7.84
CA VAL A 173 1.93 -13.65 7.76
C VAL A 173 0.70 -14.51 7.54
N CYS A 174 0.80 -15.46 6.60
CA CYS A 174 -0.22 -16.49 6.40
C CYS A 174 0.35 -17.84 6.88
N LEU A 175 -0.35 -18.50 7.80
CA LEU A 175 -0.02 -19.86 8.20
C LEU A 175 -0.61 -20.85 7.18
N GLU A 176 0.24 -21.39 6.31
CA GLU A 176 -0.12 -22.39 5.31
C GLU A 176 0.35 -23.79 5.73
N GLY A 177 -0.43 -24.83 5.40
CA GLY A 177 -0.05 -26.22 5.65
C GLY A 177 -1.16 -27.11 6.21
N ASP A 178 -0.75 -28.21 6.86
CA ASP A 178 -1.62 -29.24 7.43
C ASP A 178 -2.67 -29.84 6.46
N ILE A 179 -2.31 -29.90 5.17
CA ILE A 179 -3.19 -30.47 4.15
C ILE A 179 -2.95 -31.98 4.05
N SER A 180 -4.04 -32.75 4.15
CA SER A 180 -3.97 -34.20 3.94
C SER A 180 -3.55 -34.55 2.50
N LYS A 181 -2.68 -35.54 2.34
CA LYS A 181 -2.24 -36.05 1.03
C LYS A 181 -3.41 -36.47 0.14
N SER A 182 -4.46 -37.05 0.73
CA SER A 182 -5.69 -37.41 0.03
C SER A 182 -6.43 -36.20 -0.54
N THR A 183 -6.47 -35.08 0.20
CA THR A 183 -7.09 -33.83 -0.27
C THR A 183 -6.34 -33.28 -1.47
N ILE A 184 -5.00 -33.27 -1.43
CA ILE A 184 -4.15 -32.78 -2.52
C ILE A 184 -4.36 -33.64 -3.77
N MET A 185 -4.24 -34.96 -3.66
CA MET A 185 -4.40 -35.88 -4.80
C MET A 185 -5.80 -35.82 -5.43
N SER A 186 -6.85 -35.71 -4.61
CA SER A 186 -8.22 -35.57 -5.11
C SER A 186 -8.50 -34.22 -5.78
N SER A 187 -7.80 -33.16 -5.37
CA SER A 187 -7.96 -31.83 -5.96
C SER A 187 -7.16 -31.71 -7.26
N LEU A 188 -5.98 -32.33 -7.29
CA LEU A 188 -5.12 -32.39 -8.46
C LEU A 188 -5.77 -33.18 -9.59
N SER A 189 -6.39 -34.33 -9.28
CA SER A 189 -7.13 -35.12 -10.27
C SER A 189 -8.33 -34.39 -10.86
N ARG A 190 -8.89 -33.42 -10.12
CA ARG A 190 -10.01 -32.56 -10.55
C ARG A 190 -9.54 -31.25 -11.20
N GLY A 191 -8.23 -31.00 -11.31
CA GLY A 191 -7.67 -29.77 -11.85
C GLY A 191 -8.05 -28.50 -11.08
N LYS A 192 -8.51 -28.63 -9.83
CA LYS A 192 -8.91 -27.48 -8.99
C LYS A 192 -7.75 -27.06 -8.11
N ARG A 193 -7.35 -25.79 -8.24
CA ARG A 193 -6.41 -25.13 -7.32
C ARG A 193 -7.21 -24.44 -6.21
N ALA A 194 -6.90 -24.75 -4.95
CA ALA A 194 -7.50 -24.05 -3.81
C ALA A 194 -6.95 -22.61 -3.73
N SER A 195 -7.75 -21.69 -3.17
CA SER A 195 -7.40 -20.27 -3.01
C SER A 195 -6.45 -19.99 -1.82
N GLY A 196 -5.79 -21.01 -1.29
CA GLY A 196 -4.84 -20.96 -0.18
C GLY A 196 -3.82 -22.10 -0.29
N ASP A 197 -2.89 -22.17 0.65
CA ASP A 197 -1.82 -23.16 0.69
C ASP A 197 -1.03 -23.24 -0.63
N LEU A 198 -0.63 -22.07 -1.13
CA LEU A 198 0.03 -21.95 -2.42
C LEU A 198 1.39 -22.65 -2.41
N ILE A 199 2.12 -22.56 -1.29
CA ILE A 199 3.46 -23.16 -1.20
C ILE A 199 3.37 -24.71 -1.26
N PRO A 200 2.61 -25.40 -0.40
CA PRO A 200 2.45 -26.85 -0.50
C PRO A 200 1.91 -27.29 -1.87
N TRP A 201 0.93 -26.56 -2.41
CA TRP A 201 0.35 -26.89 -3.71
C TRP A 201 1.38 -26.82 -4.84
N THR A 202 2.13 -25.73 -4.92
CA THR A 202 3.14 -25.54 -5.98
C THR A 202 4.26 -26.56 -5.87
N ILE A 203 4.72 -26.90 -4.66
CA ILE A 203 5.72 -27.96 -4.47
C ILE A 203 5.16 -29.31 -4.94
N SER A 204 3.94 -29.68 -4.56
CA SER A 204 3.33 -30.97 -4.93
C SER A 204 3.02 -31.13 -6.43
N GLN A 205 2.94 -30.02 -7.17
CA GLN A 205 2.76 -30.05 -8.62
C GLN A 205 4.09 -30.17 -9.37
N GLN A 206 5.18 -29.66 -8.80
CA GLN A 206 6.49 -29.61 -9.44
C GLN A 206 7.37 -30.82 -9.12
N PHE A 207 7.22 -31.40 -7.93
CA PHE A 207 8.01 -32.51 -7.40
C PHE A 207 7.11 -33.66 -6.93
#